data_AF-A0A7C9GRP9-F1
#
_entry.id   AF-A0A7C9GRP9-F1
#
_cell.length_a   1.000
_cell.length_b   1.000
_cell.length_c   1.000
_cell.angle_alpha   90.00
_cell.angle_beta   90.00
_cell.angle_gamma   90.00
#
_symmetry.space_group_name_H-M   'P 1'
#
loop_
_entity.id
_entity.type
_entity.pdbx_description
1 polymer ?
#
loop_
_entity_poly.entity_id
_entity_poly.type
_entity_poly.pdbx_seq_one_letter_code
_entity_poly.pdbx_strand_id
1 'polypeptide(L)'
;MVAELSQLRDKIDEVDKALLDLLAKRLELVAEVGEVKSQNGLPIYAPDRETVMLASRRQEAEDFGVPPDLIEDILRRIMRESYTSENDKGFKTLCPQLGSIVIVGGLGKMGRLFGRLLTLSGYEVKNLESQDWPDAEQILTGVGMVIISVPIHLTEEVIRRLPPLPDHCILVDLASIKQKPLQAMLDVHKGPVLGLHPMFGPDVGSLAKQVVVYCDGRQEEAYQWFLEQLLIWGACLHQMDAEQHDKNMSFIQALRHFTTFAYGQHLAQEGTDLQQLLSISSPIYRLELIMVGRLFAQDPQLYADIIMSSPENIDLIRRYHQSFGQALEILESQDKQAFVSSFKDVSEWFGDYALHFMKESRVLLQQANDSRQ
;
A
#
# COMPACT_ATOMS: atom_id res chain seq x y z
N MET A 1 -15.69 42.39 -26.40
CA MET A 1 -16.10 41.08 -25.86
C MET A 1 -15.31 39.90 -26.41
N VAL A 2 -15.47 39.45 -27.67
CA VAL A 2 -14.71 38.27 -28.18
C VAL A 2 -13.19 38.53 -28.28
N ALA A 3 -12.78 39.73 -28.73
CA ALA A 3 -11.37 40.10 -28.86
C ALA A 3 -10.68 40.33 -27.50
N GLU A 4 -11.36 40.97 -26.53
CA GLU A 4 -10.84 41.15 -25.17
C GLU A 4 -10.69 39.82 -24.44
N LEU A 5 -11.64 38.89 -24.62
CA LEU A 5 -11.53 37.55 -24.09
C LEU A 5 -10.37 36.78 -24.70
N SER A 6 -10.12 36.93 -26.02
CA SER A 6 -8.96 36.32 -26.68
C SER A 6 -7.65 36.85 -26.10
N GLN A 7 -7.51 38.16 -25.94
CA GLN A 7 -6.30 38.76 -25.37
C GLN A 7 -6.04 38.31 -23.92
N LEU A 8 -7.09 38.11 -23.12
CA LEU A 8 -6.94 37.57 -21.77
C LEU A 8 -6.52 36.09 -21.79
N ARG A 9 -7.04 35.30 -22.74
CA ARG A 9 -6.63 33.91 -22.92
C ARG A 9 -5.17 33.79 -23.37
N ASP A 10 -4.73 34.64 -24.30
CA ASP A 10 -3.33 34.66 -24.74
C ASP A 10 -2.38 34.95 -23.56
N LYS A 11 -2.77 35.86 -22.65
CA LYS A 11 -2.01 36.13 -21.42
C LYS A 11 -2.02 34.96 -20.43
N ILE A 12 -3.14 34.24 -20.32
CA ILE A 12 -3.22 33.02 -19.50
C ILE A 12 -2.28 31.95 -20.07
N ASP A 13 -2.28 31.76 -21.39
CA ASP A 13 -1.40 30.79 -22.06
C ASP A 13 0.09 31.13 -21.84
N GLU A 14 0.45 32.41 -21.78
CA GLU A 14 1.81 32.85 -21.42
C GLU A 14 2.17 32.49 -19.97
N VAL A 15 1.25 32.66 -19.03
CA VAL A 15 1.44 32.25 -17.63
C VAL A 15 1.57 30.74 -17.52
N ASP A 16 0.72 29.98 -18.22
CA ASP A 16 0.74 28.53 -18.22
C ASP A 16 2.06 27.98 -18.80
N LYS A 17 2.61 28.61 -19.84
CA LYS A 17 3.95 28.29 -20.35
C LYS A 17 5.04 28.55 -19.32
N ALA A 18 4.98 29.68 -18.61
CA ALA A 18 5.94 29.97 -17.55
C ALA A 18 5.86 28.95 -16.40
N LEU A 19 4.66 28.44 -16.09
CA LEU A 19 4.50 27.34 -15.13
C LEU A 19 5.19 26.07 -15.60
N LEU A 20 5.11 25.72 -16.90
CA LEU A 20 5.83 24.57 -17.46
C LEU A 20 7.35 24.71 -17.31
N ASP A 21 7.90 25.89 -17.59
CA ASP A 21 9.34 26.16 -17.42
C ASP A 21 9.78 26.00 -15.95
N LEU A 22 8.97 26.49 -15.01
CA LEU A 22 9.24 26.34 -13.58
C LEU A 22 9.15 24.88 -13.11
N LEU A 23 8.18 24.12 -13.65
CA LEU A 23 8.06 22.69 -13.37
C LEU A 23 9.25 21.91 -13.91
N ALA A 24 9.69 22.19 -15.14
CA ALA A 24 10.87 21.57 -15.73
C ALA A 24 12.12 21.82 -14.88
N LYS A 25 12.36 23.08 -14.51
CA LYS A 25 13.48 23.45 -13.62
C LYS A 25 13.39 22.75 -12.26
N ARG A 26 12.20 22.61 -11.70
CA ARG A 26 12.02 21.89 -10.43
C ARG A 26 12.33 20.41 -10.58
N LEU A 27 11.95 19.78 -11.69
CA LEU A 27 12.27 18.37 -11.96
C LEU A 27 13.79 18.15 -12.10
N GLU A 28 14.52 19.09 -12.71
CA GLU A 28 16.00 19.07 -12.75
C GLU A 28 16.59 19.09 -11.33
N LEU A 29 16.13 20.02 -10.48
CA LEU A 29 16.58 20.11 -9.09
C LEU A 29 16.23 18.85 -8.26
N VAL A 30 15.05 18.26 -8.50
CA VAL A 30 14.66 16.97 -7.88
C VAL A 30 15.60 15.87 -8.32
N ALA A 31 15.99 15.86 -9.60
CA ALA A 31 16.95 14.91 -10.14
C ALA A 31 18.31 15.02 -9.44
N GLU A 32 18.81 16.23 -9.20
CA GLU A 32 20.04 16.48 -8.44
C GLU A 32 19.89 16.06 -6.97
N VAL A 33 18.75 16.37 -6.34
CA VAL A 33 18.45 15.92 -4.98
C VAL A 33 18.43 14.40 -4.89
N GLY A 34 17.86 13.70 -5.87
CA GLY A 34 17.84 12.25 -5.95
C GLY A 34 19.24 11.65 -6.00
N GLU A 35 20.16 12.25 -6.76
CA GLU A 35 21.57 11.84 -6.81
C GLU A 35 22.26 12.01 -5.45
N VAL A 36 22.07 13.17 -4.81
CA VAL A 36 22.61 13.43 -3.47
C VAL A 36 22.04 12.44 -2.44
N LYS A 37 20.73 12.19 -2.45
CA LYS A 37 20.10 11.24 -1.53
C LYS A 37 20.61 9.82 -1.77
N SER A 38 20.71 9.40 -3.04
CA SER A 38 21.18 8.07 -3.41
C SER A 38 22.64 7.85 -3.00
N GLN A 39 23.52 8.84 -3.18
CA GLN A 39 24.91 8.74 -2.70
C GLN A 39 25.02 8.66 -1.17
N ASN A 40 24.17 9.41 -0.46
CA ASN A 40 24.22 9.50 1.00
C ASN A 40 23.37 8.44 1.73
N GLY A 41 22.45 7.76 1.04
CA GLY A 41 21.52 6.79 1.64
C GLY A 41 20.39 7.46 2.40
N LEU A 42 19.95 8.63 1.94
CA LEU A 42 18.86 9.37 2.57
C LEU A 42 17.51 8.90 2.02
N PRO A 43 16.45 8.86 2.84
CA PRO A 43 15.14 8.40 2.41
C PRO A 43 14.52 9.33 1.37
N ILE A 44 13.80 8.73 0.41
CA ILE A 44 13.00 9.48 -0.56
C ILE A 44 11.94 10.30 0.16
N TYR A 45 11.22 9.67 1.09
CA TYR A 45 10.14 10.28 1.84
C TYR A 45 10.66 10.93 3.13
N ALA A 46 10.37 12.23 3.29
CA ALA A 46 10.79 13.03 4.45
C ALA A 46 9.60 13.83 5.01
N PRO A 47 8.76 13.23 5.87
CA PRO A 47 7.48 13.80 6.32
C PRO A 47 7.61 15.18 6.96
N ASP A 48 8.60 15.36 7.84
CA ASP A 48 8.78 16.62 8.57
C ASP A 48 9.14 17.77 7.61
N ARG A 49 10.03 17.49 6.65
CA ARG A 49 10.43 18.46 5.62
C ARG A 49 9.25 18.87 4.74
N GLU A 50 8.41 17.91 4.33
CA GLU A 50 7.21 18.18 3.54
C GLU A 50 6.22 19.05 4.32
N THR A 51 5.99 18.71 5.59
CA THR A 51 5.06 19.44 6.46
C THR A 51 5.50 20.89 6.64
N VAL A 52 6.78 21.12 6.96
CA VAL A 52 7.33 22.47 7.11
C VAL A 52 7.26 23.27 5.80
N MET A 53 7.61 22.64 4.68
CA MET A 53 7.58 23.28 3.37
C MET A 53 6.15 23.67 2.95
N LEU A 54 5.18 22.76 3.11
CA LEU A 54 3.78 23.04 2.81
C LEU A 54 3.22 24.15 3.69
N ALA A 55 3.49 24.12 5.01
CA ALA A 55 3.05 25.17 5.92
C ALA A 55 3.61 26.56 5.52
N SER A 56 4.90 26.63 5.19
CA SER A 56 5.53 27.88 4.70
C SER A 56 4.88 28.37 3.41
N ARG A 57 4.66 27.47 2.43
CA ARG A 57 4.10 27.85 1.13
C ARG A 57 2.62 28.24 1.20
N ARG A 58 1.86 27.65 2.12
CA ARG A 58 0.49 28.09 2.42
C ARG A 58 0.48 29.52 2.93
N GLN A 59 1.34 29.85 3.89
CA GLN A 59 1.41 31.22 4.43
C GLN A 59 1.81 32.23 3.37
N GLU A 60 2.85 31.92 2.58
CA GLU A 60 3.26 32.77 1.45
C GLU A 60 2.09 32.98 0.47
N ALA A 61 1.33 31.94 0.14
CA ALA A 61 0.18 32.06 -0.76
C ALA A 61 -0.90 33.00 -0.21
N GLU A 62 -1.19 32.98 1.10
CA GLU A 62 -2.11 33.94 1.72
C GLU A 62 -1.65 35.39 1.51
N ASP A 63 -0.35 35.64 1.71
CA ASP A 63 0.25 36.97 1.55
C ASP A 63 0.17 37.47 0.09
N PHE A 64 0.22 36.56 -0.88
CA PHE A 64 0.06 36.87 -2.32
C PHE A 64 -1.40 36.89 -2.79
N GLY A 65 -2.38 36.63 -1.93
CA GLY A 65 -3.80 36.54 -2.30
C GLY A 65 -4.16 35.29 -3.12
N VAL A 66 -3.33 34.24 -3.03
CA VAL A 66 -3.57 32.93 -3.65
C VAL A 66 -4.19 32.00 -2.61
N PRO A 67 -5.23 31.22 -2.95
CA PRO A 67 -5.81 30.25 -2.02
C PRO A 67 -4.78 29.24 -1.50
N PRO A 68 -4.64 29.05 -0.18
CA PRO A 68 -3.64 28.13 0.39
C PRO A 68 -3.82 26.68 -0.04
N ASP A 69 -5.07 26.26 -0.20
CA ASP A 69 -5.39 24.89 -0.61
C ASP A 69 -4.96 24.62 -2.06
N LEU A 70 -5.05 25.62 -2.94
CA LEU A 70 -4.61 25.52 -4.33
C LEU A 70 -3.10 25.24 -4.43
N ILE A 71 -2.28 26.02 -3.71
CA ILE A 71 -0.83 25.83 -3.75
C ILE A 71 -0.42 24.50 -3.11
N GLU A 72 -1.10 24.08 -2.05
CA GLU A 72 -0.86 22.79 -1.42
C GLU A 72 -1.17 21.64 -2.38
N ASP A 73 -2.31 21.66 -3.06
CA ASP A 73 -2.69 20.63 -4.03
C ASP A 73 -1.69 20.52 -5.18
N ILE A 74 -1.28 21.66 -5.74
CA ILE A 74 -0.25 21.74 -6.79
C ILE A 74 1.06 21.13 -6.27
N LEU A 75 1.56 21.58 -5.12
CA LEU A 75 2.83 21.10 -4.57
C LEU A 75 2.77 19.60 -4.23
N ARG A 76 1.65 19.10 -3.68
CA ARG A 76 1.47 17.67 -3.40
C ARG A 76 1.45 16.83 -4.68
N ARG A 77 0.88 17.31 -5.77
CA ARG A 77 0.92 16.61 -7.07
C ARG A 77 2.33 16.58 -7.65
N ILE A 78 3.06 17.69 -7.56
CA ILE A 78 4.43 17.79 -8.05
C ILE A 78 5.38 16.92 -7.21
N MET A 79 5.21 16.89 -5.87
CA MET A 79 5.99 16.01 -5.00
C MET A 79 5.76 14.53 -5.30
N ARG A 80 4.52 14.13 -5.60
CA ARG A 80 4.23 12.76 -6.05
C ARG A 80 5.01 12.37 -7.31
N GLU A 81 5.09 13.28 -8.28
CA GLU A 81 5.92 13.09 -9.48
C GLU A 81 7.41 12.93 -9.14
N SER A 82 7.87 13.71 -8.15
CA SER A 82 9.27 13.72 -7.71
C SER A 82 9.69 12.34 -7.19
N TYR A 83 8.89 11.70 -6.34
CA TYR A 83 9.23 10.37 -5.80
C TYR A 83 9.34 9.29 -6.88
N THR A 84 8.48 9.35 -7.91
CA THR A 84 8.53 8.41 -9.03
C THR A 84 9.79 8.62 -9.85
N SER A 85 10.15 9.87 -10.17
CA SER A 85 11.37 10.17 -10.90
C SER A 85 12.66 9.83 -10.13
N GLU A 86 12.65 9.98 -8.80
CA GLU A 86 13.79 9.62 -7.94
C GLU A 86 14.02 8.10 -7.91
N ASN A 87 12.97 7.28 -8.01
CA ASN A 87 13.08 5.82 -8.03
C ASN A 87 13.87 5.30 -9.24
N ASP A 88 13.80 5.97 -10.39
CA ASP A 88 14.42 5.49 -11.63
C ASP A 88 15.95 5.69 -11.66
N LYS A 89 16.51 6.49 -10.75
CA LYS A 89 17.95 6.78 -10.69
C LYS A 89 18.76 5.78 -9.85
N GLY A 90 18.09 4.82 -9.21
CA GLY A 90 18.72 3.82 -8.35
C GLY A 90 18.96 4.31 -6.93
N PHE A 91 19.15 3.36 -6.01
CA PHE A 91 19.28 3.59 -4.57
C PHE A 91 20.65 3.17 -4.05
N LYS A 92 21.05 3.72 -2.90
CA LYS A 92 22.24 3.25 -2.19
C LYS A 92 22.12 1.78 -1.85
N THR A 93 23.15 1.01 -2.18
CA THR A 93 23.35 -0.34 -1.67
C THR A 93 23.85 -0.27 -0.23
N LEU A 94 23.03 -0.66 0.74
CA LEU A 94 23.43 -0.64 2.16
C LEU A 94 24.31 -1.83 2.57
N CYS A 95 24.14 -3.00 1.96
CA CYS A 95 24.94 -4.19 2.25
C CYS A 95 25.58 -4.79 0.98
N PRO A 96 26.63 -4.17 0.41
CA PRO A 96 27.25 -4.62 -0.85
C PRO A 96 27.82 -6.05 -0.80
N GLN A 97 28.17 -6.53 0.39
CA GLN A 97 28.76 -7.83 0.64
C GLN A 97 27.74 -8.97 0.82
N LEU A 98 26.43 -8.69 0.72
CA LEU A 98 25.36 -9.67 0.98
C LEU A 98 25.49 -10.92 0.10
N GLY A 99 25.90 -10.76 -1.17
CA GLY A 99 25.77 -11.79 -2.21
C GLY A 99 24.47 -11.65 -2.99
N SER A 100 24.13 -12.65 -3.81
CA SER A 100 22.91 -12.61 -4.62
C SER A 100 21.66 -12.76 -3.76
N ILE A 101 20.55 -12.16 -4.20
CA ILE A 101 19.22 -12.30 -3.60
C ILE A 101 18.37 -13.19 -4.52
N VAL A 102 17.73 -14.21 -3.96
CA VAL A 102 16.80 -15.08 -4.69
C VAL A 102 15.37 -14.77 -4.26
N ILE A 103 14.49 -14.49 -5.22
CA ILE A 103 13.06 -14.32 -4.96
C ILE A 103 12.32 -15.57 -5.46
N VAL A 104 11.74 -16.33 -4.53
CA VAL A 104 10.88 -17.47 -4.84
C VAL A 104 9.50 -16.92 -5.23
N GLY A 105 9.04 -17.21 -6.46
CA GLY A 105 7.90 -16.54 -7.06
C GLY A 105 8.19 -15.10 -7.49
N GLY A 106 9.44 -14.82 -7.87
CA GLY A 106 9.91 -13.50 -8.32
C GLY A 106 9.22 -12.97 -9.59
N LEU A 107 8.69 -13.85 -10.44
CA LEU A 107 7.86 -13.48 -11.58
C LEU A 107 6.40 -13.19 -11.18
N GLY A 108 6.03 -13.30 -9.91
CA GLY A 108 4.77 -12.78 -9.38
C GLY A 108 4.73 -11.25 -9.42
N LYS A 109 3.53 -10.64 -9.27
CA LYS A 109 3.41 -9.17 -9.30
C LYS A 109 4.21 -8.50 -8.18
N MET A 110 4.10 -9.01 -6.94
CA MET A 110 4.85 -8.48 -5.79
C MET A 110 6.34 -8.81 -5.88
N GLY A 111 6.68 -10.04 -6.30
CA GLY A 111 8.05 -10.46 -6.55
C GLY A 111 8.77 -9.54 -7.55
N ARG A 112 8.11 -9.16 -8.64
CA ARG A 112 8.66 -8.20 -9.63
C ARG A 112 8.89 -6.82 -9.02
N LEU A 113 8.00 -6.34 -8.16
CA LEU A 113 8.16 -5.04 -7.50
C LEU A 113 9.42 -5.02 -6.63
N PHE A 114 9.58 -6.01 -5.76
CA PHE A 114 10.76 -6.13 -4.90
C PHE A 114 12.02 -6.41 -5.70
N GLY A 115 11.95 -7.29 -6.71
CA GLY A 115 13.08 -7.58 -7.60
C GLY A 115 13.59 -6.34 -8.32
N ARG A 116 12.68 -5.47 -8.81
CA ARG A 116 13.03 -4.19 -9.41
C ARG A 116 13.72 -3.26 -8.40
N LEU A 117 13.15 -3.09 -7.20
CA LEU A 117 13.70 -2.19 -6.17
C LEU A 117 15.08 -2.65 -5.68
N LEU A 118 15.28 -3.96 -5.51
CA LEU A 118 16.56 -4.56 -5.17
C LEU A 118 17.60 -4.37 -6.28
N THR A 119 17.21 -4.59 -7.55
CA THR A 119 18.09 -4.37 -8.71
C THR A 119 18.50 -2.89 -8.80
N LEU A 120 17.54 -1.97 -8.63
CA LEU A 120 17.80 -0.53 -8.57
C LEU A 120 18.70 -0.14 -7.38
N SER A 121 18.74 -0.96 -6.33
CA SER A 121 19.62 -0.77 -5.17
C SER A 121 20.98 -1.46 -5.35
N GLY A 122 21.31 -1.97 -6.55
CA GLY A 122 22.60 -2.56 -6.87
C GLY A 122 22.78 -4.04 -6.49
N TYR A 123 21.73 -4.73 -6.07
CA TYR A 123 21.81 -6.16 -5.75
C TYR A 123 21.63 -7.04 -6.99
N GLU A 124 22.36 -8.16 -7.06
CA GLU A 124 22.10 -9.22 -8.05
C GLU A 124 20.85 -10.01 -7.63
N VAL A 125 19.78 -9.92 -8.42
CA VAL A 125 18.51 -10.61 -8.14
C VAL A 125 18.32 -11.79 -9.09
N LYS A 126 18.03 -12.95 -8.53
CA LYS A 126 17.66 -14.19 -9.24
C LYS A 126 16.23 -14.58 -8.86
N ASN A 127 15.55 -15.29 -9.75
CA ASN A 127 14.22 -15.82 -9.48
C ASN A 127 14.28 -17.33 -9.34
N LEU A 128 13.41 -17.88 -8.50
CA LEU A 128 13.13 -19.32 -8.42
C LEU A 128 11.63 -19.52 -8.60
N GLU A 129 11.25 -20.10 -9.72
CA GLU A 129 9.85 -20.37 -10.08
C GLU A 129 9.51 -21.86 -9.96
N SER A 130 8.24 -22.20 -10.21
CA SER A 130 7.73 -23.57 -10.06
C SER A 130 8.44 -24.60 -10.96
N GLN A 131 8.98 -24.19 -12.10
CA GLN A 131 9.76 -25.04 -12.98
C GLN A 131 11.24 -25.19 -12.57
N ASP A 132 11.76 -24.29 -11.72
CA ASP A 132 13.20 -24.20 -11.40
C ASP A 132 13.59 -25.06 -10.19
N TRP A 133 12.61 -25.67 -9.51
CA TRP A 133 12.84 -26.49 -8.32
C TRP A 133 13.85 -27.64 -8.49
N PRO A 134 13.97 -28.32 -9.64
CA PRO A 134 15.03 -29.31 -9.85
C PRO A 134 16.44 -28.74 -9.67
N ASP A 135 16.62 -27.45 -9.95
CA ASP A 135 17.91 -26.74 -9.88
C ASP A 135 18.00 -25.83 -8.64
N ALA A 136 17.06 -25.94 -7.69
CA ALA A 136 16.95 -25.05 -6.53
C ALA A 136 18.24 -25.00 -5.69
N GLU A 137 18.90 -26.14 -5.45
CA GLU A 137 20.17 -26.20 -4.70
C GLU A 137 21.25 -25.36 -5.39
N GLN A 138 21.33 -25.43 -6.72
CA GLN A 138 22.30 -24.65 -7.49
C GLN A 138 21.97 -23.16 -7.47
N ILE A 139 20.69 -22.79 -7.62
CA ILE A 139 20.24 -21.39 -7.62
C ILE A 139 20.48 -20.74 -6.25
N LEU A 140 20.27 -21.49 -5.17
CA LEU A 140 20.40 -21.03 -3.78
C LEU A 140 21.83 -21.16 -3.23
N THR A 141 22.79 -21.67 -4.01
CA THR A 141 24.18 -21.79 -3.57
C THR A 141 24.81 -20.41 -3.35
N GLY A 142 25.30 -20.16 -2.13
CA GLY A 142 25.98 -18.92 -1.76
C GLY A 142 25.07 -17.68 -1.73
N VAL A 143 23.75 -17.90 -1.63
CA VAL A 143 22.76 -16.82 -1.55
C VAL A 143 22.85 -16.07 -0.22
N GLY A 144 22.75 -14.74 -0.28
CA GLY A 144 22.76 -13.88 0.91
C GLY A 144 21.37 -13.61 1.49
N MET A 145 20.34 -13.66 0.64
CA MET A 145 18.95 -13.48 1.06
C MET A 145 18.00 -14.25 0.14
N VAL A 146 16.98 -14.86 0.73
CA VAL A 146 15.86 -15.51 0.03
C VAL A 146 14.57 -14.83 0.43
N ILE A 147 13.79 -14.37 -0.55
CA ILE A 147 12.48 -13.74 -0.34
C ILE A 147 11.38 -14.65 -0.89
N ILE A 148 10.41 -15.01 -0.05
CA ILE A 148 9.25 -15.81 -0.41
C ILE A 148 8.10 -14.90 -0.83
N SER A 149 7.77 -14.93 -2.12
CA SER A 149 6.72 -14.14 -2.75
C SER A 149 5.77 -15.02 -3.57
N VAL A 150 5.26 -16.10 -2.96
CA VAL A 150 4.32 -17.05 -3.56
C VAL A 150 2.90 -16.87 -2.98
N PRO A 151 1.85 -17.46 -3.58
CA PRO A 151 0.51 -17.47 -2.98
C PRO A 151 0.51 -18.00 -1.55
N ILE A 152 -0.39 -17.46 -0.71
CA ILE A 152 -0.45 -17.75 0.73
C ILE A 152 -0.63 -19.25 0.99
N HIS A 153 -1.55 -19.91 0.28
CA HIS A 153 -1.78 -21.36 0.42
C HIS A 153 -0.57 -22.24 0.07
N LEU A 154 0.41 -21.72 -0.69
CA LEU A 154 1.64 -22.44 -1.05
C LEU A 154 2.82 -22.07 -0.16
N THR A 155 2.71 -21.00 0.64
CA THR A 155 3.86 -20.38 1.32
C THR A 155 4.56 -21.36 2.27
N GLU A 156 3.81 -22.04 3.14
CA GLU A 156 4.39 -23.01 4.09
C GLU A 156 5.03 -24.21 3.38
N GLU A 157 4.39 -24.74 2.35
CA GLU A 157 4.91 -25.87 1.57
C GLU A 157 6.22 -25.48 0.88
N VAL A 158 6.24 -24.31 0.24
CA VAL A 158 7.42 -23.77 -0.44
C VAL A 158 8.58 -23.55 0.54
N ILE A 159 8.31 -22.96 1.71
CA ILE A 159 9.33 -22.77 2.76
C ILE A 159 9.90 -24.13 3.20
N ARG A 160 9.04 -25.12 3.46
CA ARG A 160 9.48 -26.47 3.87
C ARG A 160 10.22 -27.25 2.79
N ARG A 161 10.04 -26.89 1.52
CA ARG A 161 10.72 -27.49 0.37
C ARG A 161 12.11 -26.90 0.12
N LEU A 162 12.46 -25.75 0.71
CA LEU A 162 13.76 -25.11 0.52
C LEU A 162 14.90 -26.08 0.89
N PRO A 163 15.95 -26.18 0.07
CA PRO A 163 17.17 -26.87 0.48
C PRO A 163 17.83 -26.11 1.66
N PRO A 164 18.76 -26.75 2.39
CA PRO A 164 19.50 -26.07 3.46
C PRO A 164 20.15 -24.77 2.96
N LEU A 165 19.77 -23.66 3.57
CA LEU A 165 20.33 -22.35 3.26
C LEU A 165 21.64 -22.11 4.04
N PRO A 166 22.57 -21.28 3.53
CA PRO A 166 23.73 -20.85 4.30
C PRO A 166 23.31 -20.18 5.63
N ASP A 167 24.06 -20.40 6.71
CA ASP A 167 23.71 -19.86 8.05
C ASP A 167 23.60 -18.33 8.09
N HIS A 168 24.28 -17.63 7.19
CA HIS A 168 24.23 -16.16 7.07
C HIS A 168 23.10 -15.65 6.16
N CYS A 169 22.44 -16.54 5.41
CA CYS A 169 21.38 -16.16 4.49
C CYS A 169 20.19 -15.60 5.27
N ILE A 170 19.66 -14.46 4.86
CA ILE A 170 18.43 -13.90 5.46
C ILE A 170 17.22 -14.54 4.76
N LEU A 171 16.35 -15.21 5.51
CA LEU A 171 15.10 -15.75 4.97
C LEU A 171 13.93 -14.80 5.28
N VAL A 172 13.25 -14.34 4.23
CA VAL A 172 12.19 -13.32 4.29
C VAL A 172 10.93 -13.82 3.63
N ASP A 173 9.74 -13.50 4.15
CA ASP A 173 8.46 -13.68 3.44
C ASP A 173 7.74 -12.36 3.19
N LEU A 174 6.87 -12.35 2.18
CA LEU A 174 5.99 -11.21 1.85
C LEU A 174 4.49 -11.55 2.02
N ALA A 175 4.15 -12.65 2.71
CA ALA A 175 2.77 -13.12 2.77
C ALA A 175 1.85 -12.14 3.54
N SER A 176 0.55 -12.18 3.27
CA SER A 176 -0.43 -11.33 3.98
C SER A 176 -0.81 -11.83 5.37
N ILE A 177 -0.36 -13.03 5.75
CA ILE A 177 -0.45 -13.60 7.10
C ILE A 177 0.97 -13.83 7.62
N LYS A 178 1.19 -13.81 8.93
CA LYS A 178 2.55 -13.82 9.49
C LYS A 178 2.82 -14.98 10.42
N GLN A 179 1.85 -15.47 11.20
CA GLN A 179 2.12 -16.48 12.21
C GLN A 179 2.64 -17.79 11.60
N LYS A 180 1.91 -18.37 10.63
CA LYS A 180 2.30 -19.65 10.02
C LYS A 180 3.55 -19.54 9.14
N PRO A 181 3.68 -18.55 8.23
CA PRO A 181 4.89 -18.40 7.42
C PRO A 181 6.14 -18.15 8.27
N LEU A 182 6.06 -17.27 9.28
CA LEU A 182 7.20 -16.98 10.14
C LEU A 182 7.65 -18.23 10.91
N GLN A 183 6.71 -18.98 11.47
CA GLN A 183 7.02 -20.24 12.14
C GLN A 183 7.65 -21.26 11.18
N ALA A 184 7.11 -21.41 9.97
CA ALA A 184 7.68 -22.30 8.96
C ALA A 184 9.12 -21.91 8.60
N MET A 185 9.42 -20.61 8.47
CA MET A 185 10.78 -20.13 8.21
C MET A 185 11.72 -20.43 9.39
N LEU A 186 11.26 -20.23 10.63
CA LEU A 186 12.02 -20.52 11.85
C LEU A 186 12.33 -22.01 12.03
N ASP A 187 11.42 -22.89 11.58
CA ASP A 187 11.58 -24.35 11.66
C ASP A 187 12.68 -24.87 10.72
N VAL A 188 12.77 -24.30 9.50
CA VAL A 188 13.63 -24.84 8.43
C VAL A 188 14.98 -24.16 8.33
N HIS A 189 15.09 -22.92 8.81
CA HIS A 189 16.30 -22.12 8.73
C HIS A 189 16.87 -21.83 10.10
N LYS A 190 18.19 -21.90 10.27
CA LYS A 190 18.88 -21.61 11.54
C LYS A 190 19.39 -20.18 11.64
N GLY A 191 19.58 -19.51 10.51
CA GLY A 191 20.08 -18.14 10.40
C GLY A 191 19.03 -17.05 10.65
N PRO A 192 19.24 -15.85 10.10
CA PRO A 192 18.32 -14.73 10.21
C PRO A 192 16.98 -14.96 9.52
N VAL A 193 15.89 -14.59 10.20
CA VAL A 193 14.50 -14.72 9.70
C VAL A 193 13.73 -13.43 9.97
N LEU A 194 13.05 -12.92 8.94
CA LEU A 194 12.25 -11.70 8.96
C LEU A 194 10.91 -11.90 8.25
N GLY A 195 9.79 -11.62 8.91
CA GLY A 195 8.49 -11.60 8.24
C GLY A 195 8.12 -10.20 7.76
N LEU A 196 7.68 -10.04 6.51
CA LEU A 196 7.16 -8.76 6.00
C LEU A 196 5.73 -8.91 5.47
N HIS A 197 4.95 -7.83 5.61
CA HIS A 197 3.68 -7.65 4.93
C HIS A 197 3.61 -6.25 4.33
N PRO A 198 3.84 -6.13 3.00
CA PRO A 198 3.56 -4.90 2.27
C PRO A 198 2.05 -4.62 2.28
N MET A 199 1.60 -3.53 2.93
CA MET A 199 0.18 -3.19 3.08
C MET A 199 -0.41 -2.51 1.83
N PHE A 200 0.13 -2.85 0.66
CA PHE A 200 -0.17 -2.22 -0.61
C PHE A 200 -0.10 -3.22 -1.76
N GLY A 201 -0.78 -2.90 -2.86
CA GLY A 201 -0.73 -3.69 -4.09
C GLY A 201 0.54 -3.45 -4.92
N PRO A 202 0.83 -4.33 -5.88
CA PRO A 202 2.04 -4.23 -6.71
C PRO A 202 2.06 -3.05 -7.69
N ASP A 203 0.92 -2.37 -7.87
CA ASP A 203 0.76 -1.28 -8.84
C ASP A 203 1.22 0.10 -8.30
N VAL A 204 1.86 0.13 -7.12
CA VAL A 204 2.41 1.37 -6.55
C VAL A 204 3.59 1.90 -7.37
N GLY A 205 3.54 3.18 -7.73
CA GLY A 205 4.62 3.84 -8.46
C GLY A 205 5.85 4.19 -7.60
N SER A 206 5.67 4.24 -6.28
CA SER A 206 6.73 4.47 -5.30
C SER A 206 6.34 3.90 -3.93
N LEU A 207 7.33 3.53 -3.10
CA LEU A 207 7.08 3.15 -1.72
C LEU A 207 6.92 4.34 -0.77
N ALA A 208 7.06 5.58 -1.26
CA ALA A 208 6.77 6.77 -0.48
C ALA A 208 5.39 6.68 0.18
N LYS A 209 5.36 6.79 1.52
CA LYS A 209 4.15 6.72 2.38
C LYS A 209 3.49 5.34 2.43
N GLN A 210 4.05 4.33 1.78
CA GLN A 210 3.50 2.98 1.79
C GLN A 210 3.90 2.26 3.09
N VAL A 211 2.92 1.62 3.73
CA VAL A 211 3.17 0.90 4.99
C VAL A 211 3.70 -0.50 4.70
N VAL A 212 4.77 -0.88 5.39
CA VAL A 212 5.22 -2.28 5.50
C VAL A 212 5.21 -2.66 6.97
N VAL A 213 4.43 -3.68 7.32
CA VAL A 213 4.50 -4.28 8.64
C VAL A 213 5.62 -5.31 8.63
N TYR A 214 6.43 -5.34 9.68
CA TYR A 214 7.45 -6.37 9.86
C TYR A 214 7.31 -7.09 11.20
N CYS A 215 7.62 -8.39 11.18
CA CYS A 215 7.58 -9.27 12.33
C CYS A 215 8.96 -9.92 12.49
N ASP A 216 9.59 -9.68 13.64
CA ASP A 216 10.91 -10.21 13.94
C ASP A 216 10.85 -11.73 14.12
N GLY A 217 11.75 -12.45 13.45
CA GLY A 217 11.90 -13.90 13.60
C GLY A 217 13.11 -14.28 14.42
N ARG A 218 14.32 -14.12 13.85
CA ARG A 218 15.58 -14.47 14.50
C ARG A 218 16.74 -13.63 13.99
N GLN A 219 17.73 -13.35 14.85
CA GLN A 219 18.95 -12.59 14.52
C GLN A 219 18.66 -11.23 13.89
N GLU A 220 17.86 -10.41 14.59
CA GLU A 220 17.39 -9.09 14.13
C GLU A 220 18.50 -8.18 13.61
N GLU A 221 19.65 -8.22 14.25
CA GLU A 221 20.85 -7.44 13.90
C GLU A 221 21.30 -7.68 12.46
N ALA A 222 21.10 -8.88 11.92
CA ALA A 222 21.59 -9.28 10.59
C ALA A 222 20.79 -8.67 9.43
N TYR A 223 19.54 -8.23 9.66
CA TYR A 223 18.68 -7.65 8.64
C TYR A 223 18.26 -6.20 8.90
N GLN A 224 18.82 -5.53 9.92
CA GLN A 224 18.55 -4.10 10.15
C GLN A 224 18.85 -3.25 8.92
N TRP A 225 19.94 -3.55 8.20
CA TRP A 225 20.28 -2.87 6.95
C TRP A 225 19.16 -2.98 5.90
N PHE A 226 18.41 -4.09 5.89
CA PHE A 226 17.32 -4.30 4.93
C PHE A 226 16.08 -3.50 5.32
N LEU A 227 15.78 -3.39 6.62
CA LEU A 227 14.76 -2.46 7.10
C LEU A 227 15.14 -1.00 6.77
N GLU A 228 16.40 -0.60 6.95
CA GLU A 228 16.90 0.70 6.51
C GLU A 228 16.78 0.87 4.99
N GLN A 229 17.00 -0.18 4.21
CA GLN A 229 16.83 -0.16 2.75
C GLN A 229 15.36 0.13 2.36
N LEU A 230 14.39 -0.47 3.06
CA LEU A 230 12.96 -0.18 2.86
C LEU A 230 12.63 1.29 3.18
N LEU A 231 13.22 1.85 4.23
CA LEU A 231 13.08 3.28 4.57
C LEU A 231 13.68 4.18 3.48
N ILE A 232 14.82 3.79 2.89
CA ILE A 232 15.43 4.51 1.76
C ILE A 232 14.47 4.57 0.57
N TRP A 233 13.78 3.45 0.29
CA TRP A 233 12.75 3.39 -0.75
C TRP A 233 11.50 4.23 -0.43
N GLY A 234 11.38 4.72 0.81
CA GLY A 234 10.33 5.62 1.26
C GLY A 234 9.19 4.96 2.04
N ALA A 235 9.32 3.66 2.36
CA ALA A 235 8.32 2.93 3.13
C ALA A 235 8.21 3.44 4.57
N CYS A 236 7.02 3.34 5.15
CA CYS A 236 6.77 3.53 6.58
C CYS A 236 6.76 2.15 7.24
N LEU A 237 7.76 1.87 8.08
CA LEU A 237 7.89 0.59 8.76
C LEU A 237 7.13 0.58 10.09
N HIS A 238 6.39 -0.50 10.32
CA HIS A 238 5.71 -0.74 11.59
C HIS A 238 6.06 -2.13 12.11
N GLN A 239 6.69 -2.19 13.29
CA GLN A 239 7.01 -3.45 13.96
C GLN A 239 5.75 -4.00 14.63
N MET A 240 5.56 -5.32 14.55
CA MET A 240 4.49 -6.01 15.27
C MET A 240 4.80 -7.49 15.45
N ASP A 241 4.37 -8.08 16.57
CA ASP A 241 4.38 -9.53 16.74
C ASP A 241 3.47 -10.22 15.72
N ALA A 242 3.87 -11.40 15.22
CA ALA A 242 3.13 -12.11 14.17
C ALA A 242 1.69 -12.48 14.57
N GLU A 243 1.46 -12.85 15.84
CA GLU A 243 0.12 -13.13 16.37
C GLU A 243 -0.75 -11.86 16.41
N GLN A 244 -0.18 -10.76 16.88
CA GLN A 244 -0.88 -9.47 16.96
C GLN A 244 -1.18 -8.91 15.56
N HIS A 245 -0.27 -9.12 14.61
CA HIS A 245 -0.47 -8.82 13.20
C HIS A 245 -1.70 -9.57 12.65
N ASP A 246 -1.73 -10.89 12.77
CA ASP A 246 -2.80 -11.69 12.18
C ASP A 246 -4.16 -11.36 12.82
N LYS A 247 -4.18 -11.11 14.15
CA LYS A 247 -5.37 -10.63 14.86
C LYS A 247 -5.88 -9.27 14.33
N ASN A 248 -4.98 -8.35 13.99
CA ASN A 248 -5.36 -7.06 13.41
C ASN A 248 -5.86 -7.23 11.97
N MET A 249 -5.25 -8.14 11.19
CA MET A 249 -5.68 -8.46 9.83
C MET A 249 -7.07 -9.12 9.77
N SER A 250 -7.52 -9.78 10.84
CA SER A 250 -8.92 -10.24 10.94
C SER A 250 -9.91 -9.08 10.75
N PHE A 251 -9.63 -7.90 11.29
CA PHE A 251 -10.49 -6.71 11.14
C PHE A 251 -10.19 -5.94 9.84
N ILE A 252 -8.91 -5.69 9.56
CA ILE A 252 -8.47 -4.83 8.45
C ILE A 252 -8.74 -5.51 7.09
N GLN A 253 -8.51 -6.81 7.00
CA GLN A 253 -8.59 -7.57 5.76
C GLN A 253 -9.75 -8.58 5.77
N ALA A 254 -9.77 -9.56 6.68
CA ALA A 254 -10.71 -10.68 6.57
C ALA A 254 -12.17 -10.24 6.65
N LEU A 255 -12.55 -9.52 7.71
CA LEU A 255 -13.91 -9.00 7.87
C LEU A 255 -14.27 -8.00 6.76
N ARG A 256 -13.35 -7.07 6.44
CA ARG A 256 -13.57 -6.04 5.42
C ARG A 256 -13.77 -6.63 4.03
N HIS A 257 -12.94 -7.58 3.62
CA HIS A 257 -13.03 -8.25 2.33
C HIS A 257 -14.26 -9.15 2.25
N PHE A 258 -14.55 -9.93 3.29
CA PHE A 258 -15.72 -10.80 3.30
C PHE A 258 -17.03 -10.01 3.21
N THR A 259 -17.16 -8.91 3.95
CA THR A 259 -18.35 -8.04 3.88
C THR A 259 -18.50 -7.40 2.50
N THR A 260 -17.40 -6.97 1.88
CA THR A 260 -17.40 -6.45 0.51
C THR A 260 -17.78 -7.53 -0.52
N PHE A 261 -17.24 -8.74 -0.37
CA PHE A 261 -17.58 -9.90 -1.20
C PHE A 261 -19.07 -10.24 -1.08
N ALA A 262 -19.59 -10.36 0.15
CA ALA A 262 -20.99 -10.70 0.41
C ALA A 262 -21.94 -9.63 -0.16
N TYR A 263 -21.61 -8.35 0.01
CA TYR A 263 -22.38 -7.24 -0.57
C TYR A 263 -22.40 -7.29 -2.11
N GLY A 264 -21.23 -7.45 -2.74
CA GLY A 264 -21.16 -7.57 -4.19
C GLY A 264 -21.86 -8.81 -4.75
N GLN A 265 -21.77 -9.95 -4.05
CA GLN A 265 -22.50 -11.16 -4.38
C GLN A 265 -24.00 -10.95 -4.30
N HIS A 266 -24.48 -10.26 -3.27
CA HIS A 266 -25.90 -9.93 -3.10
C HIS A 266 -26.39 -9.00 -4.23
N LEU A 267 -25.65 -7.93 -4.57
CA LEU A 267 -26.00 -7.06 -5.71
C LEU A 267 -26.12 -7.84 -7.03
N ALA A 268 -25.20 -8.78 -7.27
CA ALA A 268 -25.26 -9.62 -8.47
C ALA A 268 -26.48 -10.56 -8.47
N GLN A 269 -26.87 -11.09 -7.31
CA GLN A 269 -28.05 -11.96 -7.15
C GLN A 269 -29.37 -11.21 -7.33
N GLU A 270 -29.47 -9.96 -6.87
CA GLU A 270 -30.64 -9.10 -7.07
C GLU A 270 -30.82 -8.67 -8.54
N GLY A 271 -29.86 -8.97 -9.42
CA GLY A 271 -29.94 -8.66 -10.85
C GLY A 271 -29.98 -7.16 -11.15
N THR A 272 -29.38 -6.34 -10.30
CA THR A 272 -29.43 -4.88 -10.43
C THR A 272 -28.64 -4.41 -11.66
N ASP A 273 -29.21 -3.48 -12.44
CA ASP A 273 -28.49 -2.85 -13.54
C ASP A 273 -27.44 -1.85 -13.00
N LEU A 274 -26.19 -2.29 -12.97
CA LEU A 274 -25.07 -1.48 -12.50
C LEU A 274 -24.90 -0.19 -13.30
N GLN A 275 -25.18 -0.20 -14.61
CA GLN A 275 -25.09 1.01 -15.44
C GLN A 275 -26.15 2.03 -15.02
N GLN A 276 -27.38 1.56 -14.76
CA GLN A 276 -28.44 2.41 -14.24
C GLN A 276 -28.07 3.00 -12.87
N LEU A 277 -27.58 2.18 -11.93
CA LEU A 277 -27.14 2.66 -10.61
C LEU A 277 -26.06 3.75 -10.74
N LEU A 278 -25.06 3.54 -11.60
CA LEU A 278 -23.99 4.49 -11.83
C LEU A 278 -24.47 5.79 -12.49
N SER A 279 -25.50 5.73 -13.34
CA SER A 279 -26.03 6.91 -14.04
C SER A 279 -26.69 7.94 -13.12
N ILE A 280 -27.23 7.48 -11.98
CA ILE A 280 -27.89 8.31 -10.97
C ILE A 280 -27.03 8.52 -9.71
N SER A 281 -25.83 7.95 -9.66
CA SER A 281 -24.94 8.04 -8.51
C SER A 281 -24.21 9.38 -8.47
N SER A 282 -24.26 10.05 -7.32
CA SER A 282 -23.32 11.14 -7.01
C SER A 282 -21.88 10.59 -6.89
N PRO A 283 -20.85 11.45 -6.88
CA PRO A 283 -19.45 10.99 -6.78
C PRO A 283 -19.19 10.03 -5.60
N ILE A 284 -19.85 10.24 -4.45
CA ILE A 284 -19.67 9.37 -3.27
C ILE A 284 -20.29 7.98 -3.47
N TYR A 285 -21.53 7.90 -3.96
CA TYR A 285 -22.16 6.60 -4.23
C TYR A 285 -21.44 5.83 -5.34
N ARG A 286 -20.92 6.55 -6.34
CA ARG A 286 -20.06 5.94 -7.36
C ARG A 286 -18.78 5.39 -6.74
N LEU A 287 -18.13 6.14 -5.85
CA LEU A 287 -16.93 5.69 -5.16
C LEU A 287 -17.19 4.43 -4.33
N GLU A 288 -18.31 4.36 -3.60
CA GLU A 288 -18.71 3.16 -2.85
C GLU A 288 -18.81 1.93 -3.76
N LEU A 289 -19.47 2.05 -4.93
CA LEU A 289 -19.56 0.96 -5.91
C LEU A 289 -18.19 0.61 -6.53
N ILE A 290 -17.34 1.59 -6.79
CA ILE A 290 -15.96 1.35 -7.26
C ILE A 290 -15.18 0.53 -6.21
N MET A 291 -15.31 0.86 -4.93
CA MET A 291 -14.63 0.16 -3.84
C MET A 291 -15.08 -1.30 -3.69
N VAL A 292 -16.35 -1.59 -3.98
CA VAL A 292 -16.87 -2.96 -4.06
C VAL A 292 -16.37 -3.67 -5.31
N GLY A 293 -16.58 -3.07 -6.49
CA GLY A 293 -16.28 -3.69 -7.78
C GLY A 293 -14.80 -4.03 -7.97
N ARG A 294 -13.89 -3.17 -7.49
CA ARG A 294 -12.44 -3.40 -7.59
C ARG A 294 -11.95 -4.64 -6.85
N LEU A 295 -12.71 -5.16 -5.89
CA LEU A 295 -12.40 -6.43 -5.21
C LEU A 295 -12.44 -7.59 -6.23
N PHE A 296 -13.47 -7.62 -7.09
CA PHE A 296 -13.70 -8.70 -8.06
C PHE A 296 -12.80 -8.64 -9.30
N ALA A 297 -12.01 -7.58 -9.45
CA ALA A 297 -10.99 -7.46 -10.50
C ALA A 297 -9.62 -8.02 -10.09
N GLN A 298 -9.48 -8.47 -8.84
CA GLN A 298 -8.26 -9.03 -8.28
C GLN A 298 -8.33 -10.57 -8.19
N ASP A 299 -7.25 -11.20 -7.71
CA ASP A 299 -7.17 -12.66 -7.61
C ASP A 299 -8.13 -13.18 -6.53
N PRO A 300 -9.14 -14.01 -6.87
CA PRO A 300 -10.07 -14.56 -5.88
C PRO A 300 -9.37 -15.50 -4.88
N GLN A 301 -8.30 -16.20 -5.29
CA GLN A 301 -7.59 -17.13 -4.41
C GLN A 301 -6.90 -16.39 -3.27
N LEU A 302 -6.34 -15.20 -3.53
CA LEU A 302 -5.75 -14.36 -2.50
C LEU A 302 -6.75 -14.03 -1.38
N TYR A 303 -7.98 -13.63 -1.75
CA TYR A 303 -9.01 -13.32 -0.76
C TYR A 303 -9.51 -14.55 -0.02
N ALA A 304 -9.65 -15.69 -0.71
CA ALA A 304 -10.00 -16.95 -0.07
C ALA A 304 -8.95 -17.33 0.98
N ASP A 305 -7.67 -17.27 0.62
CA ASP A 305 -6.56 -17.59 1.53
C ASP A 305 -6.53 -16.66 2.75
N ILE A 306 -6.72 -15.34 2.55
CA ILE A 306 -6.74 -14.37 3.67
C ILE A 306 -7.93 -14.63 4.59
N ILE A 307 -9.14 -14.71 4.03
CA ILE A 307 -10.38 -14.85 4.82
C ILE A 307 -10.39 -16.18 5.58
N MET A 308 -9.93 -17.26 4.95
CA MET A 308 -9.94 -18.62 5.50
C MET A 308 -8.62 -19.00 6.21
N SER A 309 -7.70 -18.05 6.40
CA SER A 309 -6.38 -18.32 6.99
C SER A 309 -6.43 -18.83 8.43
N SER A 310 -7.47 -18.47 9.18
CA SER A 310 -7.64 -18.82 10.59
C SER A 310 -9.13 -19.00 10.98
N PRO A 311 -9.46 -19.91 11.92
CA PRO A 311 -10.82 -20.06 12.46
C PRO A 311 -11.36 -18.78 13.13
N GLU A 312 -10.48 -17.97 13.73
CA GLU A 312 -10.83 -16.72 14.39
C GLU A 312 -11.47 -15.71 13.42
N ASN A 313 -11.06 -15.72 12.14
CA ASN A 313 -11.70 -14.91 11.09
C ASN A 313 -13.16 -15.31 10.89
N ILE A 314 -13.45 -16.61 10.85
CA ILE A 314 -14.81 -17.14 10.70
C ILE A 314 -15.64 -16.76 11.92
N ASP A 315 -15.07 -16.86 13.12
CA ASP A 315 -15.74 -16.46 14.36
C ASP A 315 -16.05 -14.95 14.38
N LEU A 316 -15.12 -14.11 13.91
CA LEU A 316 -15.34 -12.67 13.77
C LEU A 316 -16.46 -12.36 12.77
N ILE A 317 -16.46 -13.01 11.61
CA ILE A 317 -17.52 -12.88 10.60
C ILE A 317 -18.87 -13.32 11.17
N ARG A 318 -18.91 -14.41 11.96
CA ARG A 318 -20.13 -14.87 12.63
C ARG A 318 -20.65 -13.85 13.63
N ARG A 319 -19.76 -13.23 14.44
CA ARG A 319 -20.15 -12.13 15.35
C ARG A 319 -20.68 -10.93 14.57
N TYR A 320 -20.06 -10.56 13.45
CA TYR A 320 -20.56 -9.47 12.60
C TYR A 320 -21.94 -9.78 12.03
N HIS A 321 -22.19 -11.02 11.57
CA HIS A 321 -23.51 -11.45 11.12
C HIS A 321 -24.58 -11.31 12.23
N GLN A 322 -24.24 -11.67 13.47
CA GLN A 322 -25.14 -11.46 14.61
C GLN A 322 -25.42 -9.96 14.85
N SER A 323 -24.39 -9.11 14.78
CA SER A 323 -24.56 -7.65 14.89
C SER A 323 -25.43 -7.08 13.76
N PHE A 324 -25.31 -7.59 12.53
CA PHE A 324 -26.17 -7.21 11.42
C PHE A 324 -27.64 -7.60 11.67
N GLY A 325 -27.88 -8.81 12.20
CA GLY A 325 -29.21 -9.25 12.62
C GLY A 325 -29.83 -8.34 13.69
N GLN A 326 -29.06 -7.97 14.72
CA GLN A 326 -29.51 -7.02 15.74
C GLN A 326 -29.85 -5.64 15.17
N ALA A 327 -29.05 -5.15 14.23
CA ALA A 327 -29.34 -3.89 13.54
C ALA A 327 -30.64 -3.99 12.71
N LEU A 328 -30.92 -5.14 12.10
CA LEU A 328 -32.16 -5.39 11.36
C LEU A 328 -33.38 -5.42 12.29
N GLU A 329 -33.29 -6.02 13.48
CA GLU A 329 -34.38 -6.02 14.47
C GLU A 329 -34.84 -4.60 14.86
N ILE A 330 -33.90 -3.65 14.95
CA ILE A 330 -34.21 -2.22 15.18
C ILE A 330 -35.04 -1.64 14.02
N LEU A 331 -34.72 -2.03 12.77
CA LEU A 331 -35.46 -1.57 11.59
C LEU A 331 -36.85 -2.21 11.50
N GLU A 332 -36.97 -3.50 11.78
CA GLU A 332 -38.24 -4.24 11.75
C GLU A 332 -39.22 -3.73 12.81
N SER A 333 -38.71 -3.38 13.99
CA SER A 333 -39.50 -2.73 15.05
C SER A 333 -39.79 -1.24 14.78
N GLN A 334 -39.21 -0.67 13.73
CA GLN A 334 -39.29 0.76 13.37
C GLN A 334 -38.87 1.69 14.52
N ASP A 335 -37.99 1.22 15.42
CA ASP A 335 -37.52 1.99 16.58
C ASP A 335 -36.44 3.00 16.16
N LYS A 336 -36.92 4.18 15.74
CA LYS A 336 -36.05 5.30 15.37
C LYS A 336 -35.18 5.79 16.52
N GLN A 337 -35.63 5.69 17.77
CA GLN A 337 -34.84 6.16 18.90
C GLN A 337 -33.68 5.22 19.18
N ALA A 338 -33.93 3.90 19.15
CA ALA A 338 -32.88 2.89 19.26
C ALA A 338 -31.85 3.03 18.13
N PHE A 339 -32.28 3.24 16.88
CA PHE A 339 -31.37 3.48 15.76
C PHE A 339 -30.48 4.72 15.99
N VAL A 340 -31.07 5.85 16.38
CA VAL A 340 -30.33 7.10 16.64
C VAL A 340 -29.37 6.95 17.83
N SER A 341 -29.74 6.20 18.87
CA SER A 341 -28.86 5.92 20.00
C SER A 341 -27.66 5.10 19.56
N SER A 342 -27.90 3.97 18.88
CA SER A 342 -26.83 3.10 18.37
C SER A 342 -25.89 3.84 17.42
N PHE A 343 -26.43 4.71 16.55
CA PHE A 343 -25.62 5.55 15.67
C PHE A 343 -24.69 6.48 16.46
N LYS A 344 -25.19 7.10 17.54
CA LYS A 344 -24.37 7.99 18.39
C LYS A 344 -23.29 7.22 19.13
N ASP A 345 -23.61 6.04 19.67
CA ASP A 345 -22.62 5.19 20.35
C ASP A 345 -21.46 4.83 19.42
N VAL A 346 -21.75 4.50 18.16
CA VAL A 346 -20.73 4.26 17.13
C VAL A 346 -19.96 5.54 16.80
N SER A 347 -20.64 6.68 16.68
CA SER A 347 -19.99 7.98 16.45
C SER A 347 -19.04 8.37 17.58
N GLU A 348 -19.39 8.08 18.84
CA GLU A 348 -18.55 8.32 20.00
C GLU A 348 -17.31 7.42 20.00
N TRP A 349 -17.46 6.16 19.61
CA TRP A 349 -16.33 5.25 19.45
C TRP A 349 -15.36 5.69 18.34
N PHE A 350 -15.87 6.18 17.20
CA PHE A 350 -15.02 6.78 16.17
C PHE A 350 -14.38 8.10 16.65
N GLY A 351 -15.04 8.84 17.55
CA GLY A 351 -14.54 10.09 18.12
C GLY A 351 -14.15 11.10 17.04
N ASP A 352 -12.98 11.72 17.21
CA ASP A 352 -12.46 12.73 16.28
C ASP A 352 -12.18 12.19 14.86
N TYR A 353 -11.98 10.88 14.72
CA TYR A 353 -11.75 10.25 13.42
C TYR A 353 -12.97 10.36 12.51
N ALA A 354 -14.20 10.40 13.04
CA ALA A 354 -15.41 10.55 12.22
C ALA A 354 -15.36 11.87 11.42
N LEU A 355 -15.00 12.97 12.07
CA LEU A 355 -14.88 14.28 11.43
C LEU A 355 -13.63 14.35 10.53
N HIS A 356 -12.53 13.71 10.92
CA HIS A 356 -11.33 13.63 10.10
C HIS A 356 -11.60 12.91 8.78
N PHE A 357 -12.18 11.71 8.82
CA PHE A 357 -12.52 10.92 7.63
C PHE A 357 -13.57 11.60 6.74
N MET A 358 -14.49 12.37 7.32
CA MET A 358 -15.41 13.19 6.52
C MET A 358 -14.68 14.29 5.73
N LYS A 359 -13.67 14.93 6.33
CA LYS A 359 -12.85 15.94 5.63
C LYS A 359 -11.97 15.30 4.56
N GLU A 360 -11.31 14.20 4.91
CA GLU A 360 -10.43 13.45 3.99
C GLU A 360 -11.20 12.91 2.77
N SER A 361 -12.36 12.28 2.99
CA SER A 361 -13.19 11.78 1.90
C SER A 361 -13.68 12.90 0.98
N ARG A 362 -13.95 14.11 1.49
CA ARG A 362 -14.33 15.26 0.64
C ARG A 362 -13.25 15.63 -0.37
N VAL A 363 -11.99 15.64 0.05
CA VAL A 363 -10.84 15.91 -0.83
C VAL A 363 -10.71 14.82 -1.89
N LEU A 364 -10.83 13.55 -1.50
CA LEU A 364 -10.79 12.42 -2.43
C LEU A 364 -11.93 12.49 -3.47
N LEU A 365 -13.12 12.90 -3.04
CA LEU A 365 -14.29 13.05 -3.92
C LEU A 365 -14.14 14.21 -4.90
N GLN A 366 -13.55 15.33 -4.48
CA GLN A 366 -13.25 16.45 -5.38
C GLN A 366 -12.29 16.00 -6.49
N GLN A 367 -11.18 15.35 -6.12
CA GLN A 367 -10.22 14.81 -7.09
C GLN A 367 -10.84 13.77 -8.03
N ALA A 368 -11.69 12.88 -7.50
CA ALA A 368 -12.40 11.90 -8.32
C ALA A 368 -13.41 12.54 -9.28
N ASN A 369 -14.04 13.65 -8.87
CA ASN A 369 -14.98 14.39 -9.70
C ASN A 369 -14.27 15.17 -10.81
N ASP A 370 -13.11 15.78 -10.51
CA ASP A 370 -12.30 16.53 -11.50
C ASP A 370 -11.72 15.61 -12.58
N SER A 371 -11.52 14.33 -12.26
CA SER A 371 -11.04 13.31 -13.21
C SER A 371 -12.13 12.77 -14.14
N ARG A 372 -13.37 13.26 -14.02
CA ARG A 372 -14.50 12.83 -14.85
C ARG A 372 -14.40 13.50 -16.23
N GLN A 373 -14.16 12.69 -17.26
CA GLN A 373 -14.27 13.10 -18.67
C GLN A 373 -15.73 13.23 -19.10
#